data_AF-A0A016WVI4-F1
#
_entry.id   AF-A0A016WVI4-F1
#
_cell.length_a   1.000
_cell.length_b   1.000
_cell.length_c   1.000
_cell.angle_alpha   90.00
_cell.angle_beta   90.00
_cell.angle_gamma   90.00
#
_symmetry.space_group_name_H-M   'P 1'
#
loop_
_entity.id
_entity.type
_entity.pdbx_description
1 polymer ?
#
loop_
_entity_poly.entity_id
_entity_poly.type
_entity_poly.pdbx_seq_one_letter_code
_entity_poly.pdbx_strand_id
1 'polypeptide(L)'
;MDNNLKPEIVRRKRAAWAAYNTIKPAVSQMKNSKLKAELFNTTVIPALCYGSETWALTKALEKQLKTTQLSIERHLVGFTLQRQRSQGLHNADIRRLSKVADALEYANKSKHRWAGHVMRRTDDRWSRAVIEWYPREKERPLGRPPSRWSDSLSFRYNTTDDRKKCLVHWSTTAQNRNDWKLCYDPQQGPPPRLKNGSTK
;
A
#
# COMPACT_ATOMS: atom_id res chain seq x y z
N MET A 1 16.21 -13.80 -9.98
CA MET A 1 15.20 -12.74 -10.12
C MET A 1 15.09 -12.04 -8.78
N ASP A 2 15.84 -10.95 -8.59
CA ASP A 2 15.80 -10.20 -7.33
C ASP A 2 14.55 -9.32 -7.29
N ASN A 3 13.57 -9.71 -6.48
CA ASN A 3 12.32 -8.97 -6.27
C ASN A 3 12.53 -7.72 -5.40
N ASN A 4 13.53 -6.90 -5.73
CA ASN A 4 13.91 -5.72 -4.98
C ASN A 4 13.05 -4.52 -5.40
N LEU A 5 12.02 -4.21 -4.60
CA LEU A 5 11.12 -3.07 -4.84
C LEU A 5 11.72 -1.70 -4.46
N LYS A 6 12.93 -1.64 -3.87
CA LYS A 6 13.52 -0.35 -3.44
C LYS A 6 13.69 0.65 -4.59
N PRO A 7 14.25 0.28 -5.76
CA PRO A 7 14.40 1.23 -6.88
C PRO A 7 13.05 1.70 -7.43
N GLU A 8 12.06 0.81 -7.46
CA GLU A 8 10.68 1.15 -7.86
C GLU A 8 10.11 2.24 -6.94
N ILE A 9 10.18 2.03 -5.63
CA ILE A 9 9.66 2.98 -4.65
C ILE A 9 10.40 4.33 -4.76
N VAL A 10 11.71 4.33 -4.97
CA VAL A 10 12.46 5.58 -5.21
C VAL A 10 11.95 6.30 -6.46
N ARG A 11 11.68 5.58 -7.55
CA ARG A 11 11.12 6.17 -8.78
C ARG A 11 9.74 6.78 -8.52
N ARG A 12 8.87 6.10 -7.78
CA ARG A 12 7.53 6.60 -7.43
C ARG A 12 7.57 7.82 -6.52
N LYS A 13 8.51 7.88 -5.58
CA LYS A 13 8.74 9.09 -4.77
C LYS A 13 9.07 10.30 -5.65
N ARG A 14 9.98 10.13 -6.61
CA ARG A 14 10.35 11.19 -7.55
C ARG A 14 9.16 11.60 -8.42
N ALA A 15 8.41 10.64 -8.95
CA ALA A 15 7.23 10.90 -9.76
C ALA A 15 6.14 11.66 -8.98
N ALA A 16 5.88 11.28 -7.73
CA ALA A 16 4.92 11.96 -6.86
C ALA A 16 5.31 13.41 -6.59
N TRP A 17 6.60 13.67 -6.34
CA TRP A 17 7.12 15.03 -6.18
C TRP A 17 7.01 15.85 -7.48
N ALA A 18 7.32 15.25 -8.63
CA ALA A 18 7.18 15.91 -9.92
C ALA A 18 5.71 16.28 -10.21
N ALA A 19 4.78 15.36 -9.94
CA ALA A 19 3.34 15.60 -10.06
C ALA A 19 2.89 16.75 -9.16
N TYR A 20 3.33 16.76 -7.89
CA TYR A 20 3.01 17.85 -6.97
C TYR A 20 3.58 19.19 -7.42
N ASN A 21 4.84 19.22 -7.89
CA ASN A 21 5.47 20.46 -8.36
C ASN A 21 4.74 21.07 -9.55
N THR A 22 4.11 20.25 -10.39
CA THR A 22 3.29 20.71 -11.52
C THR A 22 2.03 21.44 -11.04
N ILE A 23 1.36 20.93 -10.00
CA ILE A 23 0.13 21.54 -9.46
C ILE A 23 0.38 22.61 -8.40
N LYS A 24 1.62 22.71 -7.89
CA LYS A 24 2.00 23.60 -6.79
C LYS A 24 1.55 25.06 -6.99
N PRO A 25 1.75 25.70 -8.17
CA PRO A 25 1.31 27.08 -8.37
C PRO A 25 -0.20 27.28 -8.18
N ALA A 26 -1.01 26.36 -8.73
CA ALA A 26 -2.47 26.39 -8.58
C ALA A 26 -2.89 26.19 -7.13
N VAL A 27 -2.33 25.15 -6.47
CA VAL A 27 -2.58 24.85 -5.05
C VAL A 27 -2.25 26.03 -4.14
N SER A 28 -1.19 26.78 -4.43
CA SER A 28 -0.78 27.94 -3.63
C SER A 28 -1.81 29.07 -3.66
N GLN A 29 -2.51 29.27 -4.78
CA GLN A 29 -3.52 30.32 -4.94
C GLN A 29 -4.89 29.92 -4.39
N MET A 30 -5.19 28.62 -4.33
CA MET A 30 -6.46 28.12 -3.84
C MET A 30 -6.63 28.37 -2.33
N LYS A 31 -7.82 28.86 -1.91
CA LYS A 31 -8.19 28.97 -0.48
C LYS A 31 -8.94 27.73 0.02
N ASN A 32 -9.66 27.04 -0.87
CA ASN A 32 -10.48 25.88 -0.50
C ASN A 32 -9.62 24.62 -0.28
N SER A 33 -9.59 24.13 0.97
CA SER A 33 -8.83 22.94 1.37
C SER A 33 -9.36 21.65 0.74
N LYS A 34 -10.67 21.54 0.49
CA LYS A 34 -11.28 20.37 -0.16
C LYS A 34 -10.81 20.23 -1.60
N LEU A 35 -10.81 21.33 -2.36
CA LEU A 35 -10.34 21.32 -3.75
C LEU A 35 -8.83 21.02 -3.85
N LYS A 36 -8.03 21.51 -2.89
CA LYS A 36 -6.61 21.13 -2.79
C LYS A 36 -6.43 19.63 -2.59
N ALA A 37 -7.21 19.05 -1.67
CA ALA A 37 -7.16 17.62 -1.38
C ALA A 37 -7.58 16.79 -2.59
N GLU A 38 -8.63 17.22 -3.29
CA GLU A 38 -9.12 16.57 -4.50
C GLU A 38 -8.07 16.59 -5.63
N LEU A 39 -7.47 17.76 -5.89
CA LEU A 39 -6.39 17.88 -6.87
C LEU A 39 -5.18 17.02 -6.50
N PHE A 40 -4.84 16.94 -5.22
CA PHE A 40 -3.79 16.04 -4.75
C PHE A 40 -4.15 14.56 -4.99
N ASN A 41 -5.39 14.17 -4.68
CA ASN A 41 -5.88 12.80 -4.83
C ASN A 41 -5.92 12.35 -6.28
N THR A 42 -6.16 13.25 -7.24
CA THR A 42 -6.22 12.93 -8.67
C THR A 42 -4.85 12.92 -9.35
N THR A 43 -3.85 13.60 -8.78
CA THR A 43 -2.52 13.75 -9.42
C THR A 43 -1.40 13.03 -8.68
N VAL A 44 -1.21 13.32 -7.39
CA VAL A 44 -0.07 12.86 -6.60
C VAL A 44 -0.25 11.42 -6.14
N ILE A 45 -1.45 11.05 -5.66
CA ILE A 45 -1.72 9.68 -5.19
C ILE A 45 -1.54 8.65 -6.31
N PRO A 46 -2.10 8.83 -7.53
CA PRO A 46 -1.86 7.91 -8.64
C PRO A 46 -0.38 7.83 -9.04
N ALA A 47 0.33 8.96 -9.07
CA ALA A 47 1.76 8.96 -9.39
C ALA A 47 2.61 8.18 -8.36
N LEU A 48 2.27 8.31 -7.07
CA LEU A 48 2.92 7.61 -5.97
C LEU A 48 2.60 6.11 -5.95
N CYS A 49 1.35 5.75 -6.24
CA CYS A 49 0.85 4.37 -6.12
C CYS A 49 0.78 3.62 -7.46
N TYR A 50 1.30 4.18 -8.54
CA TYR A 50 1.29 3.50 -9.84
C TYR A 50 2.00 2.15 -9.74
N GLY A 51 1.32 1.08 -10.18
CA GLY A 51 1.83 -0.28 -10.13
C GLY A 51 1.76 -0.93 -8.75
N SER A 52 1.13 -0.30 -7.75
CA SER A 52 1.06 -0.83 -6.39
C SER A 52 0.35 -2.19 -6.27
N GLU A 53 -0.50 -2.51 -7.25
CA GLU A 53 -1.19 -3.79 -7.35
C GLU A 53 -0.26 -4.99 -7.54
N THR A 54 0.96 -4.79 -8.03
CA THR A 54 1.96 -5.86 -8.24
C THR A 54 3.00 -5.92 -7.12
N TRP A 55 3.02 -4.96 -6.20
CA TRP A 55 4.05 -4.88 -5.16
C TRP A 55 3.81 -5.89 -4.03
N ALA A 56 4.88 -6.57 -3.62
CA ALA A 56 5.00 -7.24 -2.34
C ALA A 56 5.45 -6.23 -1.25
N LEU A 57 4.53 -5.37 -0.81
CA LEU A 57 4.82 -4.33 0.18
C LEU A 57 5.27 -4.93 1.52
N THR A 58 6.49 -4.57 1.93
CA THR A 58 6.97 -4.82 3.30
C THR A 58 6.67 -3.61 4.17
N LYS A 59 6.64 -3.78 5.51
CA LYS A 59 6.49 -2.66 6.46
C LYS A 59 7.47 -1.51 6.24
N ALA A 60 8.69 -1.80 5.81
CA ALA A 60 9.68 -0.77 5.50
C ALA A 60 9.25 0.07 4.29
N LEU A 61 8.73 -0.56 3.24
CA LEU A 61 8.23 0.11 2.04
C LEU A 61 6.92 0.87 2.33
N GLU A 62 6.02 0.31 3.14
CA GLU A 62 4.82 1.00 3.62
C GLU A 62 5.19 2.30 4.37
N LYS A 63 6.18 2.23 5.26
CA LYS A 63 6.71 3.42 5.97
C LYS A 63 7.29 4.43 4.98
N GLN A 64 8.00 3.98 3.96
CA GLN A 64 8.54 4.86 2.92
C GLN A 64 7.45 5.57 2.10
N LEU A 65 6.34 4.90 1.78
CA LEU A 65 5.18 5.52 1.11
C LEU A 65 4.54 6.58 2.02
N LYS A 66 4.23 6.21 3.27
CA LYS A 66 3.63 7.12 4.26
C LYS A 66 4.48 8.36 4.52
N THR A 67 5.79 8.18 4.70
CA THR A 67 6.71 9.32 4.94
C THR A 67 6.82 10.23 3.73
N THR A 68 6.76 9.69 2.52
CA THR A 68 6.77 10.48 1.28
C THR A 68 5.48 11.29 1.15
N GLN A 69 4.33 10.65 1.29
CA GLN A 69 3.03 11.31 1.26
C GLN A 69 2.97 12.45 2.28
N LEU A 70 3.29 12.18 3.55
CA LEU A 70 3.32 13.19 4.62
C LEU A 70 4.26 14.35 4.29
N SER A 71 5.37 14.07 3.60
CA SER A 71 6.27 15.12 3.16
C SER A 71 5.60 16.05 2.16
N ILE A 72 4.91 15.52 1.15
CA ILE A 72 4.24 16.35 0.15
C ILE A 72 3.03 17.06 0.76
N GLU A 73 2.28 16.39 1.64
CA GLU A 73 1.15 16.99 2.36
C GLU A 73 1.54 18.20 3.22
N ARG A 74 2.71 18.18 3.87
CA ARG A 74 3.22 19.36 4.59
C ARG A 74 3.33 20.58 3.68
N HIS A 75 3.83 20.39 2.46
CA HIS A 75 3.89 21.48 1.47
C HIS A 75 2.49 21.89 1.01
N LEU A 76 1.55 20.94 0.85
CA LEU A 76 0.15 21.23 0.51
C LEU A 76 -0.52 22.16 1.52
N VAL A 77 -0.30 21.91 2.81
CA VAL A 77 -0.90 22.69 3.91
C VAL A 77 -0.07 23.95 4.23
N GLY A 78 1.15 24.08 3.72
CA GLY A 78 2.01 25.24 3.95
C GLY A 78 2.81 25.18 5.26
N PHE A 79 3.11 23.97 5.74
CA PHE A 79 3.97 23.74 6.90
C PHE A 79 5.37 23.30 6.49
N THR A 80 6.38 23.91 7.10
CA THR A 80 7.73 23.33 7.14
C THR A 80 7.81 22.31 8.28
N LEU A 81 8.78 21.40 8.23
CA LEU A 81 8.99 20.43 9.32
C LEU A 81 9.32 21.12 10.64
N GLN A 82 10.07 22.23 10.59
CA GLN A 82 10.38 23.04 11.75
C GLN A 82 9.12 23.68 12.35
N ARG A 83 8.27 24.31 11.52
CA ARG A 83 7.02 24.92 11.96
C ARG A 83 6.05 23.90 12.57
N GLN A 84 5.97 22.71 11.98
CA GLN A 84 5.17 21.63 12.53
C GLN A 84 5.65 21.27 13.96
N ARG A 85 6.96 21.11 14.15
CA ARG A 85 7.55 20.74 15.45
C ARG A 85 7.41 21.85 16.49
N SER A 86 7.63 23.11 16.11
CA SER A 86 7.52 24.24 17.04
C SER A 86 6.09 24.44 17.54
N GLN A 87 5.10 24.03 16.74
CA GLN A 87 3.69 24.06 17.12
C GLN A 87 3.21 22.76 17.80
N GLY A 88 4.11 21.80 18.06
CA GLY A 88 3.75 20.53 18.69
C GLY A 88 2.82 19.64 17.86
N LEU A 89 2.71 19.86 16.54
CA LEU A 89 1.77 19.14 15.68
C LEU A 89 2.31 17.75 15.32
N HIS A 90 1.47 16.73 15.49
CA HIS A 90 1.76 15.37 15.07
C HIS A 90 1.43 15.15 13.58
N ASN A 91 1.94 14.04 13.02
CA ASN A 91 1.62 13.67 11.63
C ASN A 91 0.11 13.47 11.41
N ALA A 92 -0.62 13.03 12.44
CA ALA A 92 -2.07 12.90 12.39
C ALA A 92 -2.77 14.26 12.22
N ASP A 93 -2.22 15.33 12.80
CA ASP A 93 -2.75 16.69 12.63
C ASP A 93 -2.56 17.18 11.20
N ILE A 94 -1.39 16.92 10.61
CA ILE A 94 -1.15 17.23 9.18
C ILE A 94 -2.13 16.49 8.28
N ARG A 95 -2.40 15.19 8.55
CA ARG A 95 -3.40 14.41 7.82
C ARG A 95 -4.81 14.98 7.99
N ARG A 96 -5.17 15.42 9.20
CA ARG A 96 -6.46 16.06 9.49
C ARG A 96 -6.63 17.39 8.73
N LEU A 97 -5.56 18.16 8.60
CA LEU A 97 -5.54 19.43 7.87
C LEU A 97 -5.57 19.22 6.35
N SER A 98 -4.84 18.24 5.83
CA SER A 98 -4.74 17.98 4.39
C SER A 98 -6.01 17.34 3.81
N LYS A 99 -6.73 16.51 4.58
CA LYS A 99 -7.94 15.77 4.14
C LYS A 99 -7.73 14.91 2.88
N VAL A 100 -6.48 14.54 2.62
CA VAL A 100 -6.04 13.77 1.46
C VAL A 100 -6.31 12.26 1.68
N ALA A 101 -6.53 11.49 0.62
CA ALA A 101 -6.68 10.04 0.69
C ALA A 101 -5.36 9.35 1.12
N ASP A 102 -5.42 8.25 1.87
CA ASP A 102 -4.20 7.53 2.27
C ASP A 102 -3.62 6.75 1.08
N ALA A 103 -2.34 6.96 0.76
CA ALA A 103 -1.67 6.28 -0.35
C ALA A 103 -1.56 4.78 -0.11
N LEU A 104 -1.35 4.34 1.13
CA LEU A 104 -1.30 2.92 1.47
C LEU A 104 -2.68 2.28 1.33
N GLU A 105 -3.74 2.98 1.71
CA GLU A 105 -5.11 2.52 1.47
C GLU A 105 -5.38 2.39 -0.03
N TYR A 106 -5.02 3.41 -0.82
CA TYR A 106 -5.14 3.36 -2.28
C TYR A 106 -4.38 2.16 -2.88
N ALA A 107 -3.16 1.93 -2.41
CA ALA A 107 -2.33 0.81 -2.85
C ALA A 107 -2.97 -0.55 -2.52
N ASN A 108 -3.45 -0.71 -1.29
CA ASN A 108 -4.12 -1.93 -0.84
C ASN A 108 -5.42 -2.17 -1.62
N LYS A 109 -6.22 -1.12 -1.84
CA LYS A 109 -7.45 -1.19 -2.63
C LYS A 109 -7.17 -1.59 -4.08
N SER A 110 -6.11 -1.04 -4.69
CA SER A 110 -5.71 -1.38 -6.05
C SER A 110 -5.29 -2.85 -6.14
N LYS A 111 -4.47 -3.32 -5.19
CA LYS A 111 -4.07 -4.73 -5.08
C LYS A 111 -5.26 -5.66 -4.86
N HIS A 112 -6.20 -5.27 -4.00
CA HIS A 112 -7.44 -5.99 -3.74
C HIS A 112 -8.27 -6.15 -5.03
N ARG A 113 -8.51 -5.05 -5.74
CA ARG A 113 -9.24 -5.06 -7.01
C ARG A 113 -8.55 -5.95 -8.05
N TRP A 114 -7.23 -5.82 -8.18
CA TRP A 114 -6.43 -6.62 -9.11
C TRP A 114 -6.48 -8.11 -8.78
N ALA A 115 -6.32 -8.48 -7.51
CA ALA A 115 -6.36 -9.87 -7.07
C ALA A 115 -7.70 -10.54 -7.41
N GLY A 116 -8.81 -9.89 -7.10
CA GLY A 116 -10.14 -10.37 -7.48
C GLY A 116 -10.30 -10.47 -9.00
N HIS A 117 -9.78 -9.49 -9.75
CA HIS A 117 -9.81 -9.52 -11.20
C HIS A 117 -9.09 -10.74 -11.76
N VAL A 118 -7.86 -11.01 -11.31
CA VAL A 118 -7.07 -12.14 -11.82
C VAL A 118 -7.71 -13.49 -11.47
N MET A 119 -8.26 -13.65 -10.27
CA MET A 119 -8.92 -14.92 -9.87
C MET A 119 -10.19 -15.23 -10.67
N ARG A 120 -10.86 -14.21 -11.22
CA ARG A 120 -12.08 -14.37 -12.03
C ARG A 120 -11.82 -14.41 -13.53
N ARG A 121 -10.57 -14.26 -13.98
CA ARG A 121 -10.25 -14.39 -15.40
C ARG A 121 -10.32 -15.86 -15.84
N THR A 122 -10.83 -16.06 -17.04
CA THR A 122 -10.96 -17.36 -17.73
C THR A 122 -10.14 -17.40 -19.03
N ASP A 123 -9.23 -16.45 -19.23
CA ASP A 123 -8.47 -16.27 -20.47
C ASP A 123 -7.16 -17.09 -20.53
N ASP A 124 -7.03 -18.11 -19.67
CA ASP A 124 -5.87 -18.99 -19.50
C ASP A 124 -4.51 -18.29 -19.48
N ARG A 125 -4.48 -17.00 -19.13
CA ARG A 125 -3.24 -16.26 -19.02
C ARG A 125 -2.44 -16.78 -17.83
N TRP A 126 -1.14 -16.89 -18.07
CA TRP A 126 -0.12 -17.20 -17.08
C TRP A 126 -0.22 -16.41 -15.77
N SER A 127 -0.84 -15.22 -15.75
CA SER A 127 -1.05 -14.42 -14.54
C SER A 127 -1.75 -15.19 -13.41
N ARG A 128 -2.76 -16.01 -13.73
CA ARG A 128 -3.44 -16.83 -12.72
C ARG A 128 -2.56 -18.00 -12.28
N ALA A 129 -1.97 -18.71 -13.25
CA ALA A 129 -1.06 -19.82 -13.00
C ALA A 129 0.11 -19.40 -12.08
N VAL A 130 0.75 -18.26 -12.34
CA VAL A 130 1.87 -17.74 -11.53
C VAL A 130 1.46 -17.40 -10.10
N ILE A 131 0.23 -16.92 -9.88
CA ILE A 131 -0.29 -16.60 -8.54
C ILE A 131 -0.59 -17.89 -7.76
N GLU A 132 -1.24 -18.85 -8.41
CA GLU A 132 -1.61 -20.14 -7.80
C GLU A 132 -0.40 -21.08 -7.66
N TRP A 133 0.69 -20.83 -8.41
CA TRP A 133 1.85 -21.70 -8.43
C TRP A 133 2.54 -21.78 -7.06
N TYR A 134 2.77 -23.02 -6.63
CA TYR A 134 3.49 -23.37 -5.42
C TYR A 134 4.59 -24.38 -5.77
N PRO A 135 5.88 -24.03 -5.61
CA PRO A 135 6.96 -24.97 -5.89
C PRO A 135 6.93 -26.11 -4.86
N ARG A 136 6.56 -27.32 -5.29
CA ARG A 136 6.53 -28.52 -4.42
C ARG A 136 7.90 -29.20 -4.28
N GLU A 137 8.77 -29.04 -5.28
CA GLU A 137 10.05 -29.74 -5.39
C GLU A 137 11.23 -28.98 -4.75
N LYS A 138 11.00 -27.77 -4.22
CA LYS A 138 12.04 -26.98 -3.57
C LYS A 138 11.80 -26.92 -2.06
N GLU A 139 12.82 -27.30 -1.32
CA GLU A 139 12.84 -27.06 0.12
C GLU A 139 12.97 -25.57 0.43
N ARG A 140 12.35 -25.15 1.52
CA ARG A 140 12.41 -23.76 1.97
C ARG A 140 13.84 -23.48 2.45
N PRO A 141 14.49 -22.41 1.97
CA PRO A 141 15.82 -22.06 2.45
C PRO A 141 15.79 -21.79 3.96
N LEU A 142 16.90 -22.09 4.63
CA LEU A 142 17.10 -21.77 6.04
C LEU A 142 16.90 -20.27 6.28
N GLY A 143 16.12 -19.94 7.32
CA GLY A 143 15.76 -18.57 7.67
C GLY A 143 14.40 -18.12 7.12
N ARG A 144 14.16 -16.80 7.12
CA ARG A 144 12.87 -16.23 6.71
C ARG A 144 12.88 -15.99 5.20
N PRO A 145 11.97 -16.60 4.41
CA PRO A 145 11.91 -16.33 2.99
C PRO A 145 11.41 -14.90 2.71
N PRO A 146 11.72 -14.37 1.52
CA PRO A 146 11.13 -13.13 1.03
C PRO A 146 9.60 -13.18 1.04
N SER A 147 8.96 -12.04 1.32
CA SER A 147 7.51 -11.93 1.24
C SER A 147 7.04 -12.08 -0.21
N ARG A 148 6.10 -12.99 -0.44
CA ARG A 148 5.43 -13.16 -1.73
C ARG A 148 4.39 -12.07 -1.93
N TRP A 149 3.99 -11.89 -3.19
CA TRP A 149 2.89 -10.98 -3.52
C TRP A 149 1.58 -11.37 -2.83
N SER A 150 1.25 -12.67 -2.78
CA SER A 150 0.02 -13.17 -2.18
C SER A 150 0.01 -13.11 -0.64
N ASP A 151 1.18 -13.09 0.02
CA ASP A 151 1.26 -13.13 1.49
C ASP A 151 0.44 -12.03 2.16
N SER A 152 0.41 -10.81 1.58
CA SER A 152 -0.38 -9.71 2.14
C SER A 152 -1.89 -9.90 1.95
N LEU A 153 -2.31 -10.65 0.94
CA LEU A 153 -3.71 -11.01 0.71
C LEU A 153 -4.10 -12.16 1.63
N SER A 154 -3.27 -13.20 1.70
CA SER A 154 -3.45 -14.32 2.62
C SER A 154 -3.54 -13.85 4.06
N PHE A 155 -2.70 -12.91 4.47
CA PHE A 155 -2.76 -12.34 5.81
C PHE A 155 -4.09 -11.61 6.11
N ARG A 156 -4.62 -10.86 5.15
CA ARG A 156 -5.81 -10.01 5.36
C ARG A 156 -7.13 -10.74 5.16
N TYR A 157 -7.16 -11.69 4.24
CA TYR A 157 -8.42 -12.20 3.70
C TYR A 157 -8.57 -13.72 3.83
N ASN A 158 -7.57 -14.44 4.35
CA ASN A 158 -7.79 -15.84 4.70
C ASN A 158 -8.63 -15.91 5.98
N THR A 159 -9.63 -16.79 5.96
CA THR A 159 -10.31 -17.19 7.19
C THR A 159 -9.45 -18.22 7.89
N THR A 160 -9.09 -17.97 9.14
CA THR A 160 -8.27 -18.89 9.94
C THR A 160 -9.00 -19.33 11.21
N ASP A 161 -8.79 -20.58 11.61
CA ASP A 161 -9.20 -21.12 12.90
C ASP A 161 -8.34 -20.56 14.06
N ASP A 162 -8.74 -20.79 15.30
CA ASP A 162 -8.00 -20.42 16.53
C ASP A 162 -6.57 -20.97 16.53
N ARG A 163 -6.36 -22.11 15.87
CA ARG A 163 -5.05 -22.74 15.67
C ARG A 163 -4.24 -22.15 14.50
N LYS A 164 -4.68 -21.03 13.92
CA LYS A 164 -4.11 -20.37 12.72
C LYS A 164 -4.09 -21.25 11.47
N LYS A 165 -4.92 -22.28 11.42
CA LYS A 165 -5.11 -23.11 10.23
C LYS A 165 -5.98 -22.34 9.22
N CYS A 166 -5.54 -22.26 7.98
CA CYS A 166 -6.33 -21.64 6.91
C CYS A 166 -7.56 -22.51 6.61
N LEU A 167 -8.75 -21.99 6.90
CA LEU A 167 -10.04 -22.63 6.61
C LEU A 167 -10.50 -22.29 5.19
N VAL A 168 -10.47 -20.99 4.85
CA VAL A 168 -10.82 -20.50 3.51
C VAL A 168 -9.69 -19.63 3.01
N HIS A 169 -9.13 -19.99 1.85
CA HIS A 169 -8.09 -19.22 1.20
C HIS A 169 -8.72 -18.03 0.45
N TRP A 170 -8.08 -16.86 0.50
CA TRP A 170 -8.58 -15.62 -0.11
C TRP A 170 -8.94 -15.77 -1.59
N SER A 171 -8.24 -16.65 -2.32
CA SER A 171 -8.50 -16.90 -3.75
C SER A 171 -9.88 -17.49 -3.99
N THR A 172 -10.41 -18.28 -3.05
CA THR A 172 -11.77 -18.84 -3.12
C THR A 172 -12.80 -17.73 -3.00
N THR A 173 -12.67 -16.88 -1.98
CA THR A 173 -13.55 -15.69 -1.81
C THR A 173 -13.45 -14.74 -2.99
N ALA A 174 -12.27 -14.60 -3.59
CA ALA A 174 -12.04 -13.73 -4.73
C ALA A 174 -12.80 -14.13 -6.01
N GLN A 175 -13.22 -15.40 -6.14
CA GLN A 175 -14.01 -15.87 -7.29
C GLN A 175 -15.40 -15.23 -7.32
N ASN A 176 -16.03 -15.04 -6.17
CA ASN A 176 -17.30 -14.31 -6.08
C ASN A 176 -17.03 -12.80 -6.00
N ARG A 177 -17.55 -12.03 -6.97
CA ARG A 177 -17.36 -10.58 -7.03
C ARG A 177 -17.96 -9.86 -5.82
N ASN A 178 -19.10 -10.32 -5.31
CA ASN A 178 -19.80 -9.65 -4.21
C ASN A 178 -19.08 -9.93 -2.88
N ASP A 179 -18.76 -11.19 -2.60
CA ASP A 179 -18.03 -11.59 -1.39
C ASP A 179 -16.66 -10.91 -1.33
N TRP A 180 -15.96 -10.85 -2.48
CA TRP A 180 -14.68 -10.15 -2.58
C TRP A 180 -14.79 -8.64 -2.33
N LYS A 181 -15.90 -8.00 -2.71
CA LYS A 181 -16.09 -6.58 -2.39
C LYS A 181 -16.33 -6.37 -0.91
N LEU A 182 -17.08 -7.25 -0.26
CA LEU A 182 -17.45 -7.16 1.15
C LEU A 182 -16.27 -7.41 2.10
N CYS A 183 -15.32 -8.27 1.72
CA CYS A 183 -14.18 -8.59 2.58
C CYS A 183 -13.11 -7.48 2.66
N TYR A 184 -13.24 -6.37 1.91
CA TYR A 184 -12.25 -5.31 1.93
C TYR A 184 -12.30 -4.49 3.22
N ASP A 185 -11.28 -4.62 4.06
CA ASP A 185 -11.07 -3.79 5.24
C ASP A 185 -9.81 -2.91 5.11
N PRO A 186 -9.95 -1.56 5.12
CA PRO A 186 -8.83 -0.62 5.11
C PRO A 186 -7.90 -0.72 6.34
N GLN A 187 -8.42 -1.14 7.50
CA GLN A 187 -7.72 -1.07 8.79
C GLN A 187 -6.92 -2.34 9.10
N GLN A 188 -7.19 -3.44 8.39
CA GLN A 188 -6.43 -4.68 8.54
C GLN A 188 -5.06 -4.58 7.87
N GLY A 189 -4.03 -4.44 8.70
CA GLY A 189 -2.62 -4.50 8.30
C GLY A 189 -1.91 -5.70 8.93
N PRO A 190 -0.81 -6.21 8.30
CA PRO A 190 0.01 -7.24 8.92
C PRO A 190 0.51 -6.81 10.30
N PRO A 191 0.53 -7.68 11.33
CA PRO A 191 0.96 -7.33 12.66
C PRO A 191 2.38 -6.78 12.65
N PRO A 192 2.72 -5.89 13.61
CA PRO A 192 4.10 -5.48 13.81
C PRO A 192 4.97 -6.71 14.00
N ARG A 193 6.17 -6.71 13.41
CA ARG A 193 7.17 -7.75 13.72
C ARG A 193 7.47 -7.65 15.21
N LEU A 194 7.29 -8.75 15.94
CA LEU A 194 7.91 -8.90 17.26
C LEU A 194 9.41 -8.69 17.05
N LYS A 195 9.98 -7.68 17.70
CA LYS A 195 11.44 -7.56 17.78
C LYS A 195 11.85 -8.73 18.68
N ASN A 196 12.37 -9.80 18.10
CA ASN A 196 13.04 -10.81 18.89
C ASN A 196 14.13 -10.07 19.67
N GLY A 197 13.99 -10.07 21.00
CA GLY A 197 14.99 -9.49 21.88
C GLY A 197 16.32 -10.14 21.54
N SER A 198 17.30 -9.31 21.22
CA SER A 198 18.70 -9.73 21.22
C SER A 198 19.04 -10.01 22.67
N THR A 199 18.86 -11.26 23.11
CA THR A 199 19.52 -11.75 24.32
C THR A 199 21.02 -11.72 24.02
N LYS A 200 21.71 -10.77 24.65
CA LYS A 200 23.16 -10.89 24.89
C LYS A 200 23.41 -12.02 25.86
#